data_AF-A0A258KCN6-F1
#
_entry.id   AF-A0A258KCN6-F1
#
_cell.length_a   1.000
_cell.length_b   1.000
_cell.length_c   1.000
_cell.angle_alpha   90.00
_cell.angle_beta   90.00
_cell.angle_gamma   90.00
#
_symmetry.space_group_name_H-M   'P 1'
#
loop_
_entity.id
_entity.type
_entity.pdbx_description
1 polymer ?
#
loop_
_entity_poly.entity_id
_entity_poly.type
_entity_poly.pdbx_seq_one_letter_code
_entity_poly.pdbx_strand_id
1 'polypeptide(L)'
;IIFLRKLAPGGSTHSFGIHVARMAGMPPSLIERANEILTQLEEIHVNDTPSGEKNHPDSITSKQKLEQSVRKLAAPQMQLSIFDAHSETFAEIRKMLSEMDINRLTPVEALMKLNEIKELLK
;
A
#
# COMPACT_ATOMS: atom_id res chain seq x y z
N ILE A 1 -28.74 -7.54 2.34
CA ILE A 1 -28.52 -6.14 1.89
C ILE A 1 -29.23 -5.94 0.56
N ILE A 2 -29.82 -4.76 0.33
CA ILE A 2 -30.59 -4.43 -0.88
C ILE A 2 -29.90 -3.28 -1.59
N PHE A 3 -29.53 -3.48 -2.87
CA PHE A 3 -28.94 -2.44 -3.70
C PHE A 3 -30.02 -1.71 -4.49
N LEU A 4 -30.21 -0.44 -4.19
CA LEU A 4 -31.25 0.39 -4.81
C LEU A 4 -30.98 0.70 -6.29
N ARG A 5 -29.71 0.68 -6.73
CA ARG A 5 -29.28 0.98 -8.13
C ARG A 5 -29.93 2.25 -8.69
N LYS A 6 -30.11 3.25 -7.84
CA LYS A 6 -30.70 4.56 -8.15
C LYS A 6 -29.75 5.65 -7.70
N LEU A 7 -29.65 6.72 -8.48
CA LEU A 7 -28.93 7.93 -8.11
C LEU A 7 -29.82 8.77 -7.20
N ALA A 8 -29.27 9.25 -6.08
CA ALA A 8 -29.92 10.20 -5.19
C ALA A 8 -29.09 11.50 -5.14
N PRO A 9 -29.73 12.67 -5.06
CA PRO A 9 -29.02 13.92 -4.88
C PRO A 9 -28.34 13.96 -3.49
N GLY A 10 -27.14 14.53 -3.43
CA GLY A 10 -26.33 14.62 -2.21
C GLY A 10 -25.05 13.76 -2.25
N GLY A 11 -24.20 13.94 -1.24
CA GLY A 11 -23.00 13.14 -1.03
C GLY A 11 -23.26 11.91 -0.16
N SER A 12 -22.33 10.96 -0.15
CA SER A 12 -22.37 9.83 0.76
C SER A 12 -21.96 10.26 2.18
N THR A 13 -22.71 9.86 3.21
CA THR A 13 -22.35 10.09 4.61
C THR A 13 -21.42 9.03 5.18
N HIS A 14 -21.26 7.90 4.48
CA HIS A 14 -20.46 6.76 4.94
C HIS A 14 -19.64 6.16 3.79
N SER A 15 -18.54 5.48 4.13
CA SER A 15 -17.74 4.74 3.15
C SER A 15 -18.37 3.39 2.81
N PHE A 16 -19.25 3.39 1.80
CA PHE A 16 -19.86 2.16 1.27
C PHE A 16 -18.82 1.16 0.74
N GLY A 17 -17.65 1.62 0.28
CA GLY A 17 -16.57 0.75 -0.17
C GLY A 17 -16.05 -0.17 0.94
N ILE A 18 -15.81 0.37 2.14
CA ILE A 18 -15.39 -0.42 3.31
C ILE A 18 -16.49 -1.39 3.72
N HIS A 19 -17.76 -0.97 3.62
CA HIS A 19 -18.90 -1.83 3.92
C HIS A 19 -18.99 -3.02 2.95
N VAL A 20 -18.76 -2.78 1.65
CA VAL A 20 -18.72 -3.84 0.63
C VAL A 20 -17.51 -4.76 0.83
N ALA A 21 -16.35 -4.22 1.17
CA ALA A 21 -15.16 -5.01 1.49
C ALA A 21 -15.41 -5.96 2.68
N ARG A 22 -16.10 -5.49 3.73
CA ARG A 22 -16.52 -6.34 4.85
C ARG A 22 -17.48 -7.44 4.42
N MET A 23 -18.47 -7.13 3.57
CA MET A 23 -19.38 -8.14 3.01
C MET A 23 -18.68 -9.18 2.13
N ALA A 24 -17.61 -8.77 1.44
CA ALA A 24 -16.80 -9.64 0.61
C ALA A 24 -15.88 -10.59 1.43
N GLY A 25 -15.91 -10.51 2.76
CA GLY A 25 -15.10 -11.37 3.63
C GLY A 25 -13.64 -10.94 3.72
N MET A 26 -13.33 -9.67 3.46
CA MET A 26 -11.97 -9.15 3.62
C MET A 26 -11.52 -9.27 5.10
N PRO A 27 -10.22 -9.46 5.37
CA PRO A 27 -9.70 -9.65 6.73
C PRO A 27 -10.10 -8.50 7.69
N PRO A 28 -10.47 -8.80 8.95
CA PRO A 28 -10.88 -7.78 9.92
C PRO A 28 -9.83 -6.69 10.15
N SER A 29 -8.55 -7.07 10.24
CA SER A 29 -7.43 -6.16 10.42
C SER A 29 -7.30 -5.13 9.28
N LEU A 30 -7.63 -5.54 8.05
CA LEU A 30 -7.62 -4.66 6.89
C LEU A 30 -8.78 -3.67 6.94
N ILE A 31 -9.96 -4.13 7.36
CA ILE A 31 -11.14 -3.28 7.54
C ILE A 31 -10.89 -2.24 8.65
N GLU A 32 -10.31 -2.64 9.78
CA GLU A 32 -9.95 -1.72 10.87
C GLU A 32 -8.99 -0.64 10.38
N ARG A 33 -7.90 -1.04 9.71
CA ARG A 33 -6.94 -0.10 9.14
C ARG A 33 -7.55 0.88 8.14
N ALA A 34 -8.45 0.40 7.29
CA ALA A 34 -9.15 1.25 6.34
C ALA A 34 -10.05 2.30 7.04
N ASN A 35 -10.66 1.96 8.18
CA ASN A 35 -11.44 2.91 8.97
C ASN A 35 -10.55 3.95 9.65
N GLU A 36 -9.39 3.57 10.20
CA GLU A 36 -8.42 4.53 10.77
C GLU A 36 -7.99 5.59 9.74
N ILE A 37 -7.67 5.15 8.52
CA ILE A 37 -7.26 6.04 7.44
C ILE A 37 -8.41 6.95 7.03
N LEU A 38 -9.63 6.43 6.95
CA LEU A 38 -10.83 7.22 6.62
C LEU A 38 -11.03 8.36 7.63
N THR A 39 -10.97 8.07 8.93
CA THR A 39 -11.15 9.09 9.98
C THR A 39 -10.12 10.21 9.85
N GLN A 40 -8.84 9.87 9.59
CA GLN A 40 -7.80 10.88 9.40
C GLN A 40 -8.04 11.75 8.16
N LEU A 41 -8.49 11.15 7.05
CA LEU A 41 -8.81 11.89 5.83
C LEU A 41 -10.01 12.82 6.03
N GLU A 42 -11.03 12.38 6.76
CA GLU A 42 -12.20 13.20 7.09
C GLU A 42 -11.81 14.39 7.99
N GLU A 43 -10.97 14.17 9.01
CA GLU A 43 -10.44 15.25 9.86
C GLU A 43 -9.67 16.29 9.04
N ILE A 44 -8.87 15.86 8.06
CA ILE A 44 -8.10 16.79 7.21
C ILE A 44 -9.04 17.59 6.28
N HIS A 45 -10.05 16.96 5.68
CA HIS A 45 -10.98 17.66 4.77
C HIS A 45 -11.97 18.57 5.49
N VAL A 46 -12.34 18.26 6.74
CA VAL A 46 -13.15 19.16 7.58
C VAL A 46 -12.38 20.45 7.87
N ASN A 47 -11.05 20.39 7.99
CA ASN A 47 -10.22 21.57 8.17
C ASN A 47 -10.00 22.39 6.88
N ASP A 48 -10.36 21.85 5.70
CA ASP A 48 -10.11 22.44 4.38
C ASP A 48 -11.41 22.85 3.64
N THR A 49 -12.59 22.66 4.24
CA THR A 49 -13.87 23.08 3.63
C THR A 49 -14.33 24.46 4.11
N PRO A 50 -14.46 25.46 3.22
CA PRO A 50 -14.83 26.82 3.55
C PRO A 50 -16.35 26.95 3.62
N SER A 51 -16.89 27.18 4.80
CA SER A 51 -18.18 27.86 4.93
C SER A 51 -17.94 29.36 4.77
N GLY A 52 -17.94 29.86 3.54
CA GLY A 52 -17.92 31.29 3.23
C GLY A 52 -16.55 31.84 2.80
N GLU A 53 -16.55 32.43 1.60
CA GLU A 53 -15.66 33.47 1.08
C GLU A 53 -14.34 33.75 1.84
N LYS A 54 -13.20 33.47 1.21
CA LYS A 54 -12.18 34.47 0.82
C LYS A 54 -10.88 33.81 0.36
N ASN A 55 -10.44 34.24 -0.82
CA ASN A 55 -9.11 34.08 -1.39
C ASN A 55 -7.99 34.15 -0.34
N HIS A 56 -7.23 33.06 -0.11
CA HIS A 56 -5.92 33.08 0.54
C HIS A 56 -4.96 32.11 -0.17
N PRO A 57 -3.65 32.40 -0.28
CA PRO A 57 -2.71 31.71 -1.18
C PRO A 57 -2.06 30.45 -0.56
N ASP A 58 -2.50 29.99 0.61
CA ASP A 58 -1.78 29.00 1.43
C ASP A 58 -2.18 27.53 1.18
N SER A 59 -2.84 27.23 0.06
CA SER A 59 -3.27 25.87 -0.32
C SER A 59 -2.10 24.89 -0.57
N ILE A 60 -0.86 25.40 -0.63
CA ILE A 60 0.36 24.62 -0.85
C ILE A 60 0.80 23.92 0.45
N THR A 61 0.58 24.52 1.62
CA THR A 61 1.05 23.98 2.91
C THR A 61 0.19 22.80 3.39
N SER A 62 -1.11 22.80 3.08
CA SER A 62 -2.06 21.73 3.44
C SER A 62 -1.76 20.41 2.70
N LYS A 63 -1.42 20.48 1.41
CA LYS A 63 -1.01 19.30 0.62
C LYS A 63 0.30 18.69 1.12
N GLN A 64 1.26 19.51 1.52
CA GLN A 64 2.52 19.02 2.08
C GLN A 64 2.31 18.32 3.44
N LYS A 65 1.40 18.83 4.28
CA LYS A 65 1.03 18.15 5.55
C LYS A 65 0.29 16.84 5.31
N LEU A 66 -0.57 16.78 4.28
CA LEU A 66 -1.24 15.54 3.86
C LEU A 66 -0.21 14.50 3.38
N GLU A 67 0.73 14.89 2.51
CA GLU A 67 1.79 13.99 2.02
C GLU A 67 2.69 13.50 3.17
N GLN A 68 3.02 14.35 4.13
CA GLN A 68 3.82 13.98 5.30
C GLN A 68 3.08 13.05 6.27
N SER A 69 1.78 13.25 6.46
CA SER A 69 0.96 12.42 7.35
C SER A 69 0.68 11.05 6.72
N VAL A 70 0.40 11.01 5.42
CA VAL A 70 0.28 9.76 4.64
C VAL A 70 1.63 9.03 4.59
N ARG A 71 2.76 9.74 4.44
CA ARG A 71 4.10 9.13 4.53
C ARG A 71 4.45 8.63 5.93
N LYS A 72 3.98 9.25 7.00
CA LYS A 72 4.16 8.75 8.37
C LYS A 72 3.27 7.55 8.68
N LEU A 73 2.12 7.41 8.03
CA LEU A 73 1.25 6.25 8.14
C LEU A 73 1.67 5.09 7.22
N ALA A 74 2.33 5.41 6.10
CA ALA A 74 3.02 4.49 5.19
C ALA A 74 4.46 4.19 5.63
N ALA A 75 4.97 4.90 6.65
CA ALA A 75 6.17 4.48 7.34
C ALA A 75 5.84 3.10 7.93
N PRO A 76 6.64 2.08 7.64
CA PRO A 76 6.33 0.75 8.09
C PRO A 76 6.34 0.80 9.61
N GLN A 77 5.14 0.70 10.21
CA GLN A 77 4.97 -0.09 11.43
C GLN A 77 5.89 -1.28 11.25
N MET A 78 6.79 -1.52 12.20
CA MET A 78 7.80 -2.57 12.19
C MET A 78 7.08 -3.92 12.06
N GLN A 79 6.61 -4.19 10.85
CA GLN A 79 6.01 -5.42 10.40
C GLN A 79 7.22 -6.31 10.35
N LEU A 80 7.39 -7.12 11.40
CA LEU A 80 8.22 -8.31 11.34
C LEU A 80 7.72 -9.07 10.12
N SER A 81 8.41 -8.85 9.01
CA SER A 81 8.07 -9.45 7.75
C SER A 81 8.25 -10.94 8.01
N ILE A 82 7.21 -11.74 7.87
CA ILE A 82 7.35 -13.21 7.86
C ILE A 82 8.39 -13.64 6.80
N PHE A 83 8.69 -12.77 5.85
CA PHE A 83 9.72 -12.90 4.82
C PHE A 83 11.14 -12.49 5.27
N ASP A 84 11.35 -11.94 6.47
CA ASP A 84 12.66 -11.46 6.92
C ASP A 84 13.63 -12.58 7.31
N ALA A 85 13.13 -13.75 7.72
CA ALA A 85 13.99 -14.91 7.99
C ALA A 85 14.78 -15.36 6.74
N HIS A 86 14.29 -15.01 5.55
CA HIS A 86 14.95 -15.29 4.28
C HIS A 86 15.49 -14.02 3.61
N SER A 87 15.46 -12.86 4.28
CA SER A 87 15.84 -11.57 3.67
C SER A 87 17.28 -11.57 3.17
N GLU A 88 18.22 -12.09 3.97
CA GLU A 88 19.63 -12.18 3.57
C GLU A 88 19.84 -13.19 2.43
N THR A 89 19.26 -14.40 2.54
CA THR A 89 19.34 -15.42 1.48
C THR A 89 18.71 -14.93 0.16
N PHE A 90 17.58 -14.22 0.22
CA PHE A 90 16.94 -13.63 -0.95
C PHE A 90 17.72 -12.44 -1.49
N ALA A 91 18.38 -11.64 -0.64
CA ALA A 91 19.25 -10.55 -1.07
C ALA A 91 20.44 -11.09 -1.87
N GLU A 92 21.06 -12.18 -1.41
CA GLU A 92 22.14 -12.86 -2.12
C GLU A 92 21.68 -13.42 -3.48
N ILE A 93 20.55 -14.13 -3.51
CA ILE A 93 19.97 -14.66 -4.76
C ILE A 93 19.63 -13.52 -5.72
N ARG A 94 19.04 -12.42 -5.23
CA ARG A 94 18.70 -11.26 -6.05
C ARG A 94 19.95 -10.60 -6.64
N LYS A 95 21.02 -10.48 -5.87
CA LYS A 95 22.30 -9.97 -6.36
C LYS A 95 22.84 -10.87 -7.47
N MET A 96 22.86 -12.18 -7.24
CA MET A 96 23.33 -13.18 -8.22
C MET A 96 22.55 -13.10 -9.54
N LEU A 97 21.22 -12.97 -9.48
CA LEU A 97 20.37 -12.82 -10.67
C LEU A 97 20.56 -11.49 -11.39
N SER A 98 20.90 -10.42 -10.67
CA SER A 98 21.08 -9.08 -11.25
C SER A 98 22.41 -8.92 -11.97
N GLU A 99 23.45 -9.61 -11.51
CA GLU A 99 24.79 -9.62 -12.12
C GLU A 99 24.90 -10.60 -13.30
N MET A 100 23.90 -11.47 -13.48
CA MET A 100 23.93 -12.54 -14.47
C MET A 100 23.51 -12.05 -15.86
N ASP A 101 24.40 -12.19 -16.85
CA ASP A 101 24.10 -11.92 -18.25
C ASP A 101 23.64 -13.18 -18.99
N ILE A 102 22.32 -13.29 -19.17
CA ILE A 102 21.67 -14.43 -19.82
C ILE A 102 22.18 -14.66 -21.24
N ASN A 103 22.59 -13.62 -21.96
CA ASN A 103 22.97 -13.73 -23.37
C ASN A 103 24.39 -14.27 -23.57
N ARG A 104 25.18 -14.37 -22.50
CA ARG A 104 26.58 -14.80 -22.52
C ARG A 104 26.83 -16.12 -21.83
N LEU A 105 25.79 -16.72 -21.24
CA LEU A 105 25.89 -18.01 -20.56
C LEU A 105 25.79 -19.17 -21.55
N THR A 106 26.61 -20.18 -21.33
CA THR A 106 26.40 -21.49 -21.94
C THR A 106 25.26 -22.23 -21.22
N PRO A 107 24.56 -23.15 -21.90
CA PRO A 107 23.49 -23.94 -21.27
C PRO A 107 23.94 -24.71 -20.02
N VAL A 108 25.20 -25.17 -20.00
CA VAL A 108 25.77 -25.88 -18.85
C VAL A 108 25.97 -24.93 -17.67
N GLU A 109 26.51 -23.73 -17.90
CA GLU A 109 26.70 -22.72 -16.84
C GLU A 109 25.35 -22.28 -16.25
N ALA A 110 24.32 -22.11 -17.08
CA ALA A 110 22.98 -21.78 -16.61
C ALA A 110 22.43 -22.87 -15.66
N LEU A 111 22.61 -24.15 -16.00
CA LEU A 111 22.20 -25.27 -15.15
C LEU A 111 23.00 -25.33 -13.85
N MET A 112 24.31 -25.06 -13.88
CA MET A 112 25.14 -25.02 -12.67
C MET A 112 24.72 -23.88 -11.74
N LYS A 113 24.47 -22.68 -12.29
CA LYS A 113 23.99 -21.52 -11.55
C LYS A 113 22.60 -21.74 -10.95
N LEU A 114 21.71 -22.41 -11.68
CA LEU A 114 20.39 -22.79 -11.16
C LEU A 114 20.49 -23.77 -9.99
N ASN A 115 21.42 -24.73 -10.06
CA ASN A 115 21.65 -25.66 -8.96
C ASN A 115 22.23 -24.96 -7.71
N GLU A 116 23.12 -23.99 -7.90
CA GLU A 116 23.65 -23.13 -6.83
C GLU A 116 22.54 -22.37 -6.10
N ILE A 117 21.62 -21.73 -6.84
CA ILE A 117 20.45 -21.06 -6.27
C ILE A 117 19.54 -22.03 -5.50
N LYS A 118 19.38 -23.26 -6.01
CA LYS A 118 18.56 -24.28 -5.35
C LYS A 118 19.14 -24.74 -4.01
N GLU A 119 20.47 -24.86 -3.89
CA GLU A 119 21.11 -25.22 -2.62
C GLU A 119 21.03 -24.08 -1.58
N LEU A 120 21.02 -22.81 -2.02
CA LEU A 120 20.84 -21.66 -1.13
C LEU A 120 19.43 -21.52 -0.55
N LEU A 121 18.44 -22.22 -1.13
CA LEU A 121 17.04 -22.21 -0.68
C LEU A 121 16.69 -23.38 0.27
N LYS A 122 17.60 -24.32 0.49
CA LYS A 122 17.45 -25.41 1.48
C LYS A 122 17.79 -24.93 2.88
#